data_AF-A0A5C3LY83-F1
#
_entry.id   AF-A0A5C3LY83-F1
#
_cell.length_a   1.000
_cell.length_b   1.000
_cell.length_c   1.000
_cell.angle_alpha   90.00
_cell.angle_beta   90.00
_cell.angle_gamma   90.00
#
_symmetry.space_group_name_H-M   'P 1'
#
loop_
_entity.id
_entity.type
_entity.pdbx_description
1 polymer ?
#
loop_
_entity_poly.entity_id
_entity_poly.type
_entity_poly.pdbx_seq_one_letter_code
_entity_poly.pdbx_strand_id
1 'polypeptide(L)'
;MAWSLAKLLEMMEAACKQMYSPCNYNDMELKLATAIYIISGNAALHALHNSVFAFPSCNTITHQIQEFQLHITVDKPQMINILDNIKTMFSYAPPGMKKVGITLSMDEITSDGRLCYLTESDEIAGLCEHTKYHIPSLRMGKNITIAHAICTAVKEEKIHIGQEIFFLESLDINGLNLYTGPNNEVQDLNYKHIFKSILVDCVVINKSLLALWFERLTHVDWSENPIFALLNLDADTLSEHIHALLSPKDAQDVPRAIKLLSLTADICNLDSSDFDPSELTTHHALCVFGVDLGTGL
;
A
#
# COMPACT_ATOMS: atom_id res chain seq x y z
N MET A 1 10.68 -3.53 -29.75
CA MET A 1 10.58 -2.92 -31.09
C MET A 1 11.69 -3.48 -31.97
N ALA A 2 11.41 -3.96 -33.18
CA ALA A 2 12.44 -4.42 -34.10
C ALA A 2 13.07 -3.21 -34.82
N TRP A 3 14.40 -3.08 -34.78
CA TRP A 3 15.11 -2.05 -35.54
C TRP A 3 15.02 -2.36 -37.04
N SER A 4 14.59 -1.37 -37.83
CA SER A 4 14.64 -1.44 -39.30
C SER A 4 15.68 -0.46 -39.83
N LEU A 5 16.23 -0.73 -41.02
CA LEU A 5 17.16 0.18 -41.69
C LEU A 5 16.55 1.57 -41.88
N ALA A 6 15.25 1.64 -42.21
CA ALA A 6 14.53 2.89 -42.35
C ALA A 6 14.51 3.69 -41.04
N LYS A 7 14.26 3.04 -39.89
CA LYS A 7 14.23 3.72 -38.59
C LYS A 7 15.61 4.21 -38.17
N LEU A 8 16.65 3.44 -38.47
CA LEU A 8 18.03 3.85 -38.22
C LEU A 8 18.39 5.11 -39.04
N LEU A 9 18.04 5.14 -40.34
CA LEU A 9 18.27 6.31 -41.19
C LEU A 9 17.52 7.55 -40.69
N GLU A 10 16.27 7.39 -40.25
CA GLU A 10 15.47 8.47 -39.64
C GLU A 10 16.16 9.04 -38.39
N MET A 11 16.69 8.16 -37.52
CA MET A 11 17.42 8.56 -36.31
C MET A 11 18.74 9.27 -36.64
N MET A 12 19.47 8.79 -37.67
CA MET A 12 20.70 9.44 -38.15
C MET A 12 20.41 10.83 -38.74
N GLU A 13 19.33 10.98 -39.51
CA GLU A 13 18.92 12.26 -40.06
C GLU A 13 18.49 13.24 -38.95
N ALA A 14 17.73 12.76 -37.95
CA ALA A 14 17.38 13.54 -36.77
C ALA A 14 18.64 13.97 -35.99
N ALA A 15 19.64 13.11 -35.87
CA ALA A 15 20.92 13.44 -35.25
C ALA A 15 21.70 14.51 -36.03
N CYS A 16 21.76 14.38 -37.36
CA CYS A 16 22.39 15.37 -38.22
C CYS A 16 21.71 16.75 -38.12
N LYS A 17 20.38 16.77 -37.92
CA LYS A 17 19.60 17.98 -37.69
C LYS A 17 19.63 18.48 -36.23
N GLN A 18 20.43 17.85 -35.36
CA GLN A 18 20.49 18.13 -33.92
C GLN A 18 19.13 18.00 -33.19
N MET A 19 18.16 17.30 -33.79
CA MET A 19 16.88 16.98 -33.15
C MET A 19 16.98 15.74 -32.26
N TYR A 20 18.07 14.98 -32.37
CA TYR A 20 18.37 13.81 -31.57
C TYR A 20 19.85 13.82 -31.18
N SER A 21 20.15 13.71 -29.89
CA SER A 21 21.52 13.52 -29.42
C SER A 21 21.65 12.09 -28.89
N PRO A 22 22.33 11.17 -29.59
CA PRO A 22 22.57 9.84 -29.06
C PRO A 22 23.43 9.96 -27.79
N CYS A 23 22.87 9.52 -26.66
CA CYS A 23 23.55 9.47 -25.38
C CYS A 23 23.78 8.01 -25.02
N ASN A 24 25.01 7.69 -24.62
CA ASN A 24 25.33 6.40 -24.01
C ASN A 24 25.13 6.55 -22.51
N TYR A 25 24.18 5.81 -21.96
CA TYR A 25 23.94 5.77 -20.53
C TYR A 25 24.65 4.57 -19.91
N ASN A 26 25.26 4.77 -18.76
CA ASN A 26 25.80 3.69 -17.96
C ASN A 26 24.70 3.02 -17.11
N ASP A 27 25.00 1.85 -16.54
CA ASP A 27 24.03 1.07 -15.75
C ASP A 27 23.49 1.83 -14.54
N MET A 28 24.31 2.70 -13.92
CA MET A 28 23.90 3.48 -12.75
C MET A 28 22.91 4.57 -13.14
N GLU A 29 23.10 5.25 -14.27
CA GLU A 29 22.15 6.24 -14.81
C GLU A 29 20.81 5.59 -15.17
N LEU A 30 20.84 4.41 -15.78
CA LEU A 30 19.62 3.67 -16.13
C LEU A 30 18.84 3.22 -14.87
N LYS A 31 19.54 2.71 -13.86
CA LYS A 31 18.93 2.34 -12.56
C LYS A 31 18.37 3.56 -11.83
N LEU A 32 19.09 4.68 -11.84
CA LEU A 32 18.64 5.91 -11.20
C LEU A 32 17.41 6.48 -11.91
N ALA A 33 17.40 6.52 -13.24
CA ALA A 33 16.24 6.91 -14.03
C ALA A 33 15.03 6.00 -13.76
N THR A 34 15.25 4.69 -13.66
CA THR A 34 14.20 3.71 -13.31
C THR A 34 13.66 3.98 -11.90
N ALA A 35 14.51 4.21 -10.91
CA ALA A 35 14.08 4.56 -9.55
C ALA A 35 13.27 5.87 -9.53
N ILE A 36 13.71 6.89 -10.26
CA ILE A 36 12.99 8.16 -10.37
C ILE A 36 11.63 7.96 -11.03
N TYR A 37 11.55 7.15 -12.09
CA TYR A 37 10.29 6.83 -12.73
C TYR A 37 9.32 6.14 -11.76
N ILE A 38 9.79 5.15 -11.01
CA ILE A 38 8.98 4.39 -10.06
C ILE A 38 8.47 5.30 -8.93
N ILE A 39 9.32 6.16 -8.39
CA ILE A 39 8.99 7.00 -7.21
C ILE A 39 8.21 8.25 -7.60
N SER A 40 8.62 8.93 -8.67
CA SER A 40 8.13 10.27 -9.04
C SER A 40 7.32 10.31 -10.34
N GLY A 41 7.21 9.18 -11.05
CA GLY A 41 6.44 9.06 -12.28
C GLY A 41 7.11 9.64 -13.52
N ASN A 42 6.39 9.52 -14.65
CA ASN A 42 6.88 9.92 -15.97
C ASN A 42 7.17 11.43 -16.08
N ALA A 43 6.39 12.28 -15.41
CA ALA A 43 6.56 13.73 -15.50
C ALA A 43 7.93 14.20 -14.95
N ALA A 44 8.35 13.66 -13.81
CA ALA A 44 9.65 13.96 -13.21
C ALA A 44 10.80 13.45 -14.08
N LEU A 45 10.70 12.22 -14.57
CA LEU A 45 11.71 11.67 -15.48
C LEU A 45 11.81 12.49 -16.77
N HIS A 46 10.68 12.90 -17.35
CA HIS A 46 10.65 13.74 -18.55
C HIS A 46 11.32 15.10 -18.30
N ALA A 47 11.10 15.72 -17.14
CA ALA A 47 11.79 16.97 -16.79
C ALA A 47 13.31 16.78 -16.70
N LEU A 48 13.78 15.68 -16.09
CA LEU A 48 15.20 15.38 -15.98
C LEU A 48 15.86 14.98 -17.31
N HIS A 49 15.13 14.27 -18.17
CA HIS A 49 15.57 13.97 -19.54
C HIS A 49 15.83 15.24 -20.34
N ASN A 50 14.99 16.26 -20.18
CA ASN A 50 15.14 17.55 -20.86
C ASN A 50 16.02 18.56 -20.09
N SER A 51 16.62 18.15 -18.97
CA SER A 51 17.53 19.00 -18.19
C SER A 51 18.96 18.94 -18.74
N VAL A 52 19.86 19.75 -18.17
CA VAL A 52 21.29 19.71 -18.48
C VAL A 52 21.95 18.35 -18.19
N PHE A 53 21.32 17.51 -17.37
CA PHE A 53 21.81 16.18 -17.03
C PHE A 53 21.43 15.11 -18.07
N ALA A 54 20.47 15.41 -18.95
CA ALA A 54 20.04 14.54 -20.05
C ALA A 54 19.76 13.08 -19.62
N PHE A 55 18.96 12.87 -18.56
CA PHE A 55 18.68 11.52 -18.05
C PHE A 55 18.08 10.57 -19.11
N PRO A 56 18.22 9.25 -18.97
CA PRO A 56 17.51 8.28 -19.81
C PRO A 56 16.01 8.58 -19.94
N SER A 57 15.48 8.51 -21.16
CA SER A 57 14.05 8.69 -21.40
C SER A 57 13.24 7.49 -20.89
N CYS A 58 11.92 7.66 -20.71
CA CYS A 58 11.02 6.55 -20.36
C CYS A 58 11.17 5.35 -21.32
N ASN A 59 11.23 5.61 -22.64
CA ASN A 59 11.42 4.57 -23.66
C ASN A 59 12.76 3.82 -23.51
N THR A 60 13.79 4.51 -23.02
CA THR A 60 15.12 3.92 -22.80
C THR A 60 15.08 2.93 -21.63
N ILE A 61 14.33 3.24 -20.57
CA ILE A 61 14.22 2.41 -19.37
C ILE A 61 13.04 1.44 -19.38
N THR A 62 12.15 1.47 -20.38
CA THR A 62 10.96 0.59 -20.44
C THR A 62 11.31 -0.90 -20.29
N HIS A 63 12.46 -1.33 -20.80
CA HIS A 63 12.91 -2.72 -20.67
C HIS A 63 13.42 -3.08 -19.26
N GLN A 64 13.72 -2.08 -18.44
CA GLN A 64 14.15 -2.25 -17.04
C GLN A 64 12.98 -2.08 -16.07
N ILE A 65 11.95 -1.32 -16.47
CA ILE A 65 10.70 -1.24 -15.72
C ILE A 65 9.99 -2.58 -15.89
N GLN A 66 9.96 -3.33 -14.81
CA GLN A 66 9.24 -4.58 -14.78
C GLN A 66 7.75 -4.31 -14.62
N GLU A 67 7.00 -4.46 -15.71
CA GLU A 67 5.55 -4.46 -15.65
C GLU A 67 5.09 -5.84 -15.19
N PHE A 68 4.60 -5.92 -13.95
CA PHE A 68 3.88 -7.09 -13.47
C PHE A 68 2.51 -7.10 -14.15
N GLN A 69 2.28 -8.08 -15.02
CA GLN A 69 0.96 -8.34 -15.59
C GLN A 69 0.12 -9.05 -14.52
N LEU A 70 -0.40 -8.27 -13.58
CA LEU A 70 -1.26 -8.77 -12.52
C LEU A 70 -2.65 -9.08 -13.09
N HIS A 71 -3.17 -10.24 -12.73
CA HIS A 71 -4.51 -10.67 -13.08
C HIS A 71 -5.53 -9.92 -12.22
N ILE A 72 -6.36 -9.11 -12.87
CA ILE A 72 -7.47 -8.39 -12.23
C ILE A 72 -8.67 -9.34 -12.16
N THR A 73 -9.25 -9.50 -10.98
CA THR A 73 -10.49 -10.27 -10.78
C THR A 73 -11.67 -9.32 -10.70
N VAL A 74 -12.71 -9.56 -11.51
CA VAL A 74 -13.92 -8.70 -11.56
C VAL A 74 -15.01 -9.17 -10.58
N ASP A 75 -14.94 -10.43 -10.14
CA ASP A 75 -15.84 -11.02 -9.14
C ASP A 75 -15.12 -11.21 -7.80
N LYS A 76 -15.71 -12.00 -6.90
CA LYS A 76 -15.10 -12.40 -5.63
C LYS A 76 -13.66 -12.90 -5.85
N PRO A 77 -12.66 -12.34 -5.14
CA PRO A 77 -11.29 -12.78 -5.24
C PRO A 77 -11.18 -14.30 -5.02
N GLN A 78 -10.56 -14.98 -5.98
CA GLN A 78 -10.31 -16.42 -5.90
C GLN A 78 -8.87 -16.66 -5.48
N MET A 79 -8.64 -17.65 -4.60
CA MET A 79 -7.30 -17.98 -4.13
C MET A 79 -6.33 -18.31 -5.28
N ILE A 80 -6.82 -18.92 -6.36
CA ILE A 80 -5.99 -19.23 -7.53
C ILE A 80 -5.43 -17.96 -8.19
N ASN A 81 -6.27 -16.94 -8.39
CA ASN A 81 -5.85 -15.66 -8.97
C ASN A 81 -4.86 -14.93 -8.06
N ILE A 82 -5.08 -15.00 -6.74
CA ILE A 82 -4.17 -14.45 -5.74
C ILE A 82 -2.79 -15.12 -5.83
N LEU A 83 -2.77 -16.46 -5.88
CA LEU A 83 -1.52 -17.23 -5.98
C LEU A 83 -0.80 -16.98 -7.31
N ASP A 84 -1.54 -16.81 -8.41
CA ASP A 84 -0.96 -16.48 -9.72
C ASP A 84 -0.34 -15.08 -9.73
N ASN A 85 -0.97 -14.11 -9.06
CA ASN A 85 -0.41 -12.76 -8.89
C ASN A 85 0.84 -12.76 -8.01
N ILE A 86 0.81 -13.47 -6.88
CA ILE A 86 1.97 -13.70 -6.02
C ILE A 86 3.10 -14.32 -6.84
N LYS A 87 2.82 -15.40 -7.57
CA LYS A 87 3.82 -16.07 -8.41
C LYS A 87 4.39 -15.13 -9.47
N THR A 88 3.56 -14.27 -10.07
CA THR A 88 4.00 -13.27 -11.05
C THR A 88 4.94 -12.26 -10.42
N MET A 89 4.60 -11.73 -9.24
CA MET A 89 5.44 -10.81 -8.47
C MET A 89 6.79 -11.42 -8.09
N PHE A 90 6.79 -12.69 -7.66
CA PHE A 90 7.98 -13.39 -7.16
C PHE A 90 8.71 -14.23 -8.21
N SER A 91 8.32 -14.14 -9.48
CA SER A 91 8.90 -14.98 -10.56
C SER A 91 10.39 -14.76 -10.80
N TYR A 92 10.96 -13.66 -10.29
CA TYR A 92 12.36 -13.27 -10.46
C TYR A 92 13.20 -13.49 -9.20
N ALA A 93 12.62 -14.02 -8.13
CA ALA A 93 13.36 -14.34 -6.91
C ALA A 93 14.50 -15.32 -7.24
N PRO A 94 15.77 -14.96 -6.93
CA PRO A 94 16.91 -15.82 -7.23
C PRO A 94 16.76 -17.22 -6.61
N PRO A 95 17.16 -18.28 -7.33
CA PRO A 95 17.17 -19.61 -6.76
C PRO A 95 18.07 -19.64 -5.51
N GLY A 96 17.55 -20.20 -4.42
CA GLY A 96 18.27 -20.28 -3.14
C GLY A 96 17.93 -19.19 -2.12
N MET A 97 17.00 -18.26 -2.43
CA MET A 97 16.44 -17.41 -1.38
C MET A 97 15.77 -18.26 -0.29
N LYS A 98 16.05 -17.94 0.98
CA LYS A 98 15.45 -18.60 2.13
C LYS A 98 13.95 -18.34 2.10
N LYS A 99 13.14 -19.39 2.24
CA LYS A 99 11.70 -19.24 2.44
C LYS A 99 11.47 -18.52 3.76
N VAL A 100 10.79 -17.39 3.70
CA VAL A 100 10.33 -16.63 4.86
C VAL A 100 8.81 -16.80 4.99
N GLY A 101 8.28 -16.61 6.20
CA GLY A 101 6.84 -16.45 6.37
C GLY A 101 6.40 -15.16 5.69
N ILE A 102 5.26 -15.19 5.00
CA ILE A 102 4.70 -14.01 4.34
C ILE A 102 3.35 -13.73 5.00
N THR A 103 3.16 -12.50 5.47
CA THR A 103 1.85 -12.00 5.89
C THR A 103 1.12 -11.44 4.68
N LEU A 104 -0.15 -11.82 4.56
CA LEU A 104 -1.01 -11.38 3.48
C LEU A 104 -1.97 -10.33 4.02
N SER A 105 -1.82 -9.09 3.55
CA SER A 105 -2.63 -7.96 4.03
C SER A 105 -3.54 -7.49 2.91
N MET A 106 -4.80 -7.24 3.25
CA MET A 106 -5.85 -6.91 2.30
C MET A 106 -6.53 -5.62 2.73
N ASP A 107 -6.69 -4.70 1.78
CA ASP A 107 -7.40 -3.44 2.01
C ASP A 107 -8.13 -2.98 0.75
N GLU A 108 -9.03 -2.02 0.94
CA GLU A 108 -9.67 -1.27 -0.12
C GLU A 108 -9.01 0.10 -0.26
N ILE A 109 -8.66 0.43 -1.51
CA ILE A 109 -8.11 1.75 -1.87
C ILE A 109 -9.16 2.48 -2.69
N THR A 110 -9.43 3.74 -2.33
CA THR A 110 -10.30 4.60 -3.12
C THR A 110 -9.69 4.83 -4.51
N SER A 111 -10.49 4.61 -5.54
CA SER A 111 -10.15 4.75 -6.94
C SER A 111 -11.09 5.74 -7.61
N ASP A 112 -10.62 6.37 -8.68
CA ASP A 112 -11.52 7.02 -9.62
C ASP A 112 -12.52 6.00 -10.15
N GLY A 113 -13.82 6.29 -10.01
CA GLY A 113 -14.88 5.44 -10.55
C GLY A 113 -14.83 5.42 -12.07
N ARG A 114 -14.22 4.37 -12.65
CA ARG A 114 -14.08 4.20 -14.11
C ARG A 114 -14.30 2.75 -14.51
N LEU A 115 -14.95 2.56 -15.66
CA LEU A 115 -15.05 1.27 -16.30
C LEU A 115 -13.78 0.99 -17.11
N CYS A 116 -13.28 -0.24 -17.04
CA CYS A 116 -12.13 -0.69 -17.81
C CYS A 116 -12.49 -1.99 -18.54
N TYR A 117 -12.02 -2.16 -19.78
CA TYR A 117 -12.13 -3.42 -20.50
C TYR A 117 -10.83 -4.22 -20.34
N LEU A 118 -10.95 -5.40 -19.73
CA LEU A 118 -9.86 -6.34 -19.54
C LEU A 118 -9.78 -7.25 -20.76
N THR A 119 -8.85 -6.95 -21.67
CA THR A 119 -8.68 -7.71 -22.91
C THR A 119 -8.31 -9.18 -22.68
N GLU A 120 -7.62 -9.48 -21.58
CA GLU A 120 -7.15 -10.83 -21.27
C GLU A 120 -8.29 -11.77 -20.87
N SER A 121 -9.23 -11.29 -20.05
CA SER A 121 -10.39 -12.08 -19.61
C SER A 121 -11.65 -11.84 -20.45
N ASP A 122 -11.61 -10.87 -21.38
CA ASP A 122 -12.75 -10.38 -22.15
C ASP A 122 -13.87 -9.84 -21.24
N GLU A 123 -13.52 -9.13 -20.16
CA GLU A 123 -14.48 -8.67 -19.14
C GLU A 123 -14.45 -7.16 -18.93
N ILE A 124 -15.56 -6.61 -18.44
CA ILE A 124 -15.65 -5.20 -18.03
C ILE A 124 -15.45 -5.13 -16.51
N ALA A 125 -14.39 -4.45 -16.09
CA ALA A 125 -14.06 -4.15 -14.69
C ALA A 125 -14.53 -2.76 -14.26
N GLY A 126 -14.44 -2.48 -12.96
CA GLY A 126 -14.79 -1.17 -12.37
C GLY A 126 -16.25 -1.03 -11.95
N LEU A 127 -16.97 -2.14 -11.82
CA LEU A 127 -18.34 -2.18 -11.30
C LEU A 127 -18.35 -2.70 -9.85
N CYS A 128 -19.31 -2.26 -9.05
CA CYS A 128 -19.44 -2.73 -7.67
C CYS A 128 -19.83 -4.22 -7.59
N GLU A 129 -19.60 -4.84 -6.44
CA GLU A 129 -19.89 -6.28 -6.22
C GLU A 129 -21.38 -6.66 -6.39
N HIS A 130 -22.30 -5.71 -6.20
CA HIS A 130 -23.74 -5.94 -6.35
C HIS A 130 -24.17 -6.18 -7.81
N THR A 131 -23.27 -5.93 -8.77
CA THR A 131 -23.56 -6.10 -10.19
C THR A 131 -23.97 -7.52 -10.54
N LYS A 132 -23.44 -8.53 -9.83
CA LYS A 132 -23.76 -9.95 -10.04
C LYS A 132 -25.25 -10.28 -9.85
N TYR A 133 -26.00 -9.45 -9.12
CA TYR A 133 -27.45 -9.65 -8.93
C TYR A 133 -28.29 -9.18 -10.11
N HIS A 134 -27.73 -8.31 -10.96
CA HIS A 134 -28.44 -7.70 -12.09
C HIS A 134 -27.90 -8.14 -13.44
N ILE A 135 -26.60 -8.42 -13.52
CA ILE A 135 -25.91 -8.79 -14.75
C ILE A 135 -25.14 -10.09 -14.48
N PRO A 136 -25.61 -11.25 -15.00
CA PRO A 136 -25.03 -12.56 -14.69
C PRO A 136 -23.59 -12.77 -15.19
N SER A 137 -23.15 -11.99 -16.17
CA SER A 137 -21.83 -12.08 -16.76
C SER A 137 -21.37 -10.72 -17.24
N LEU A 138 -20.12 -10.38 -16.93
CA LEU A 138 -19.46 -9.16 -17.37
C LEU A 138 -18.56 -9.38 -18.59
N ARG A 139 -18.65 -10.55 -19.22
CA ARG A 139 -17.90 -10.85 -20.44
C ARG A 139 -18.47 -10.10 -21.62
N MET A 140 -17.63 -9.35 -22.33
CA MET A 140 -18.06 -8.54 -23.47
C MET A 140 -18.53 -9.43 -24.63
N GLY A 141 -17.81 -10.51 -24.91
CA GLY A 141 -18.16 -11.45 -25.98
C GLY A 141 -18.07 -10.79 -27.37
N LYS A 142 -18.97 -11.19 -28.27
CA LYS A 142 -18.91 -10.77 -29.69
C LYS A 142 -19.73 -9.52 -30.03
N ASN A 143 -20.44 -8.94 -29.07
CA ASN A 143 -21.34 -7.83 -29.32
C ASN A 143 -21.40 -6.86 -28.13
N ILE A 144 -22.00 -5.69 -28.35
CA ILE A 144 -22.08 -4.61 -27.36
C ILE A 144 -23.25 -4.74 -26.38
N THR A 145 -23.92 -5.91 -26.33
CA THR A 145 -25.14 -6.08 -25.52
C THR A 145 -24.87 -5.91 -24.03
N ILE A 146 -23.73 -6.43 -23.55
CA ILE A 146 -23.34 -6.31 -22.14
C ILE A 146 -23.02 -4.86 -21.78
N ALA A 147 -22.32 -4.13 -22.64
CA ALA A 147 -22.07 -2.70 -22.43
C ALA A 147 -23.37 -1.89 -22.37
N HIS A 148 -24.36 -2.20 -23.21
CA HIS A 148 -25.69 -1.59 -23.12
C HIS A 148 -26.42 -1.96 -21.83
N ALA A 149 -26.39 -3.23 -21.42
CA ALA A 149 -27.02 -3.68 -20.18
C ALA A 149 -26.42 -2.96 -18.95
N ILE A 150 -25.10 -2.84 -18.89
CA ILE A 150 -24.40 -2.08 -17.84
C ILE A 150 -24.82 -0.61 -17.87
N CYS A 151 -24.80 0.04 -19.04
CA CYS A 151 -25.17 1.45 -19.17
C CYS A 151 -26.61 1.70 -18.72
N THR A 152 -27.56 0.83 -19.10
CA THR A 152 -28.95 0.91 -18.65
C THR A 152 -29.05 0.70 -17.14
N ALA A 153 -28.39 -0.31 -16.59
CA ALA A 153 -28.45 -0.61 -15.15
C ALA A 153 -27.84 0.51 -14.30
N VAL A 154 -26.76 1.17 -14.75
CA VAL A 154 -26.18 2.35 -14.09
C VAL A 154 -27.14 3.53 -14.14
N LYS A 155 -27.77 3.80 -15.30
CA LYS A 155 -28.75 4.89 -15.44
C LYS A 155 -30.01 4.69 -14.61
N GLU A 156 -30.40 3.45 -14.39
CA GLU A 156 -31.52 3.05 -13.54
C GLU A 156 -31.14 2.92 -12.06
N GLU A 157 -29.90 3.27 -11.68
CA GLU A 157 -29.36 3.20 -10.32
C GLU A 157 -29.43 1.79 -9.70
N LYS A 158 -29.50 0.74 -10.53
CA LYS A 158 -29.49 -0.66 -10.08
C LYS A 158 -28.08 -1.14 -9.73
N ILE A 159 -27.08 -0.57 -10.38
CA ILE A 159 -25.65 -0.82 -10.13
C ILE A 159 -24.91 0.51 -10.15
N HIS A 160 -23.71 0.57 -9.57
CA HIS A 160 -22.85 1.74 -9.61
C HIS A 160 -21.42 1.37 -10.03
N ILE A 161 -20.68 2.39 -10.47
CA ILE A 161 -19.27 2.27 -10.80
C ILE A 161 -18.51 2.19 -9.47
N GLY A 162 -17.69 1.15 -9.31
CA GLY A 162 -16.90 0.96 -8.10
C GLY A 162 -15.91 2.11 -7.92
N GLN A 163 -15.87 2.66 -6.71
CA GLN A 163 -14.93 3.72 -6.32
C GLN A 163 -13.85 3.17 -5.39
N GLU A 164 -13.81 1.86 -5.20
CA GLU A 164 -12.88 1.17 -4.32
C GLU A 164 -12.32 -0.02 -5.10
N ILE A 165 -11.01 -0.22 -4.99
CA ILE A 165 -10.32 -1.38 -5.54
C ILE A 165 -9.82 -2.17 -4.34
N PHE A 166 -10.23 -3.44 -4.28
CA PHE A 166 -9.67 -4.38 -3.33
C PHE A 166 -8.25 -4.73 -3.77
N PHE A 167 -7.26 -4.29 -2.99
CA PHE A 167 -5.86 -4.55 -3.23
C PHE A 167 -5.34 -5.55 -2.21
N LEU A 168 -4.56 -6.49 -2.72
CA LEU A 168 -3.89 -7.48 -1.91
C LEU A 168 -2.41 -7.16 -1.96
N GLU A 169 -1.88 -6.71 -0.84
CA GLU A 169 -0.48 -6.39 -0.71
C GLU A 169 0.23 -7.60 -0.12
N SER A 170 1.14 -8.18 -0.90
CA SER A 170 2.13 -9.12 -0.39
C SER A 170 3.40 -8.32 -0.13
N LEU A 171 3.68 -8.03 1.14
CA LEU A 171 4.89 -7.33 1.53
C LEU A 171 6.07 -8.30 1.47
N ASP A 172 6.90 -8.18 0.43
CA ASP A 172 8.29 -8.63 0.41
C ASP A 172 9.16 -7.41 0.12
N ILE A 173 9.17 -6.49 1.06
CA ILE A 173 9.96 -5.26 0.95
C ILE A 173 11.31 -5.58 1.60
N ASN A 174 12.36 -5.64 0.78
CA ASN A 174 13.76 -5.59 1.24
C ASN A 174 13.97 -4.26 2.01
N GLY A 175 13.59 -4.24 3.29
CA GLY A 175 13.50 -3.01 4.09
C GLY A 175 12.50 -3.09 5.24
N LEU A 176 11.56 -4.03 5.23
CA LEU A 176 10.66 -4.32 6.35
C LEU A 176 10.78 -5.80 6.73
N ASN A 177 11.29 -6.01 7.94
CA ASN A 177 11.52 -7.25 8.67
C ASN A 177 11.54 -8.59 7.88
N LEU A 178 12.70 -8.93 7.28
CA LEU A 178 12.97 -10.25 6.70
C LEU A 178 13.29 -11.34 7.75
N TYR A 179 13.17 -11.01 9.04
CA TYR A 179 13.46 -11.88 10.16
C TYR A 179 12.20 -12.07 10.98
N THR A 180 11.77 -13.33 11.10
CA THR A 180 10.78 -13.68 12.10
C THR A 180 11.47 -13.72 13.47
N GLY A 181 10.79 -13.24 14.51
CA GLY A 181 11.26 -13.42 15.89
C GLY A 181 11.41 -14.90 16.26
N PRO A 182 12.03 -15.23 17.41
CA PRO A 182 12.23 -16.61 17.88
C PRO A 182 10.95 -17.47 17.94
N ASN A 183 9.77 -16.82 17.95
CA ASN A 183 8.45 -17.43 18.02
C ASN A 183 7.66 -17.40 16.69
N ASN A 184 8.29 -17.08 15.55
CA ASN A 184 7.64 -16.89 14.24
C ASN A 184 6.72 -15.67 14.12
N GLU A 185 6.96 -14.63 14.92
CA GLU A 185 6.24 -13.35 14.82
C GLU A 185 6.68 -12.60 13.54
N VAL A 186 5.73 -12.02 12.81
CA VAL A 186 5.95 -11.27 11.56
C VAL A 186 5.35 -9.87 11.71
N GLN A 187 6.11 -8.83 11.35
CA GLN A 187 5.70 -7.43 11.42
C GLN A 187 4.97 -7.02 10.12
N ASP A 188 3.76 -6.48 10.23
CA ASP A 188 3.04 -5.80 9.14
C ASP A 188 2.85 -4.33 9.53
N LEU A 189 3.26 -3.41 8.64
CA LEU A 189 3.30 -1.97 8.89
C LEU A 189 2.31 -1.22 7.99
N ASN A 190 1.02 -1.47 8.19
CA ASN A 190 -0.05 -0.60 7.68
C ASN A 190 -0.69 0.17 8.85
N TYR A 191 -0.15 1.35 9.20
CA TYR A 191 -0.61 2.12 10.36
C TYR A 191 -2.12 2.43 10.34
N LYS A 192 -2.74 2.51 9.16
CA LYS A 192 -4.20 2.75 8.99
C LYS A 192 -5.05 1.57 9.49
N HIS A 193 -4.54 0.33 9.40
CA HIS A 193 -5.22 -0.89 9.85
C HIS A 193 -4.68 -1.48 11.15
N ILE A 194 -3.41 -1.21 11.45
CA ILE A 194 -2.73 -1.53 12.72
C ILE A 194 -3.58 -1.11 13.92
N PHE A 195 -4.25 0.05 13.87
CA PHE A 195 -5.04 0.54 15.01
C PHE A 195 -6.46 -0.03 15.08
N LYS A 196 -6.90 -0.86 14.13
CA LYS A 196 -8.24 -1.48 14.19
C LYS A 196 -8.23 -2.72 15.08
N SER A 197 -7.29 -3.63 14.86
CA SER A 197 -6.94 -4.73 15.77
C SER A 197 -5.71 -5.50 15.25
N ILE A 198 -4.70 -5.72 16.09
CA ILE A 198 -3.54 -6.58 15.78
C ILE A 198 -3.51 -7.74 16.76
N LEU A 199 -3.13 -8.93 16.29
CA LEU A 199 -2.85 -10.06 17.16
C LEU A 199 -1.33 -10.16 17.37
N VAL A 200 -0.84 -9.87 18.58
CA VAL A 200 0.56 -10.06 18.98
C VAL A 200 0.58 -11.04 20.14
N ASP A 201 1.36 -12.12 20.04
CA ASP A 201 1.48 -13.13 21.10
C ASP A 201 0.11 -13.62 21.64
N CYS A 202 -0.81 -13.93 20.73
CA CYS A 202 -2.21 -14.32 21.02
C CYS A 202 -3.09 -13.25 21.70
N VAL A 203 -2.61 -12.01 21.87
CA VAL A 203 -3.35 -10.88 22.42
C VAL A 203 -3.85 -9.97 21.29
N VAL A 204 -5.17 -9.72 21.28
CA VAL A 204 -5.78 -8.77 20.33
C VAL A 204 -5.59 -7.35 20.86
N ILE A 205 -4.59 -6.64 20.36
CA ILE A 205 -4.34 -5.23 20.60
C ILE A 205 -5.35 -4.42 19.78
N ASN A 206 -6.24 -3.70 20.45
CA ASN A 206 -7.22 -2.82 19.86
C ASN A 206 -7.25 -1.47 20.59
N LYS A 207 -8.05 -0.52 20.08
CA LYS A 207 -8.16 0.83 20.65
C LYS A 207 -8.53 0.81 22.14
N SER A 208 -9.50 -0.02 22.54
CA SER A 208 -9.95 -0.10 23.93
C SER A 208 -8.85 -0.60 24.85
N LEU A 209 -8.06 -1.58 24.39
CA LEU A 209 -6.92 -2.08 25.16
C LEU A 209 -5.84 -1.00 25.30
N LEU A 210 -5.43 -0.35 24.21
CA LEU A 210 -4.43 0.72 24.26
C LEU A 210 -4.88 1.86 25.18
N ALA A 211 -6.16 2.24 25.13
CA ALA A 211 -6.72 3.25 26.01
C ALA A 211 -6.55 2.90 27.50
N LEU A 212 -6.93 1.67 27.88
CA LEU A 212 -6.79 1.18 29.26
C LEU A 212 -5.33 1.20 29.75
N TRP A 213 -4.39 0.88 28.87
CA TRP A 213 -2.96 0.88 29.22
C TRP A 213 -2.34 2.28 29.24
N PHE A 214 -2.79 3.20 28.39
CA PHE A 214 -2.34 4.60 28.43
C PHE A 214 -2.76 5.34 29.70
N GLU A 215 -3.90 4.97 30.31
CA GLU A 215 -4.30 5.51 31.62
C GLU A 215 -3.30 5.18 32.74
N ARG A 216 -2.46 4.14 32.56
CA ARG A 216 -1.41 3.77 33.53
C ARG A 216 -0.14 4.63 33.38
N LEU A 217 0.03 5.38 32.29
CA LEU A 217 1.18 6.24 32.06
C LEU A 217 1.05 7.55 32.86
N THR A 218 1.48 7.52 34.12
CA THR A 218 1.35 8.65 35.06
C THR A 218 2.27 9.85 34.73
N HIS A 219 3.30 9.66 33.90
CA HIS A 219 4.23 10.71 33.50
C HIS A 219 3.73 11.57 32.32
N VAL A 220 2.68 11.12 31.63
CA VAL A 220 2.13 11.82 30.46
C VAL A 220 1.10 12.83 30.94
N ASP A 221 1.38 14.11 30.74
CA ASP A 221 0.37 15.15 30.93
C ASP A 221 -0.57 15.19 29.72
N TRP A 222 -1.79 14.69 29.94
CA TRP A 222 -2.84 14.66 28.93
C TRP A 222 -3.52 16.03 28.74
N SER A 223 -3.34 16.97 29.68
CA SER A 223 -3.97 18.29 29.66
C SER A 223 -3.23 19.31 28.80
N GLU A 224 -1.92 19.15 28.58
CA GLU A 224 -1.06 20.20 28.01
C GLU A 224 -0.70 20.07 26.52
N ASN A 225 -1.42 19.30 25.69
CA ASN A 225 -1.00 19.15 24.28
C ASN A 225 -1.64 20.15 23.31
N PRO A 226 -0.94 21.22 22.87
CA PRO A 226 -1.52 22.27 22.02
C PRO A 226 -1.92 21.77 20.63
N ILE A 227 -1.18 20.83 20.03
CA ILE A 227 -1.57 20.21 18.73
C ILE A 227 -2.86 19.39 18.86
N PHE A 228 -3.09 18.78 20.02
CA PHE A 228 -4.29 17.98 20.27
C PHE A 228 -5.50 18.83 20.60
N ALA A 229 -5.32 19.85 21.45
CA ALA A 229 -6.34 20.86 21.73
C ALA A 229 -6.74 21.64 20.46
N LEU A 230 -5.80 21.87 19.53
CA LEU A 230 -6.06 22.50 18.23
C LEU A 230 -6.89 21.62 17.28
N LEU A 231 -6.82 20.29 17.40
CA LEU A 231 -7.53 19.35 16.52
C LEU A 231 -8.83 18.81 17.15
N ASN A 232 -8.97 18.89 18.47
CA ASN A 232 -10.15 18.49 19.24
C ASN A 232 -10.42 19.52 20.35
N LEU A 233 -11.12 20.60 19.98
CA LEU A 233 -11.43 21.75 20.84
C LEU A 233 -12.40 21.44 22.00
N ASP A 234 -13.02 20.26 22.04
CA ASP A 234 -14.15 19.95 22.93
C ASP A 234 -13.90 18.76 23.88
N ALA A 235 -12.65 18.32 24.08
CA ALA A 235 -12.32 17.22 24.99
C ALA A 235 -12.04 17.75 26.41
N ASP A 236 -12.94 17.50 27.36
CA ASP A 236 -12.81 17.93 28.76
C ASP A 236 -12.30 16.81 29.69
N THR A 237 -12.27 15.57 29.20
CA THR A 237 -11.93 14.39 30.01
C THR A 237 -10.71 13.62 29.47
N LEU A 238 -10.00 12.90 30.35
CA LEU A 238 -8.89 12.01 29.97
C LEU A 238 -9.29 11.00 28.88
N SER A 239 -10.49 10.42 29.03
CA SER A 239 -11.04 9.45 28.08
C SER A 239 -11.20 10.06 26.69
N GLU A 240 -11.62 11.33 26.59
CA GLU A 240 -11.77 12.03 25.31
C GLU A 240 -10.41 12.35 24.67
N HIS A 241 -9.39 12.67 25.46
CA HIS A 241 -8.02 12.88 24.96
C HIS A 241 -7.41 11.60 24.39
N ILE A 242 -7.61 10.47 25.09
CA ILE A 242 -7.18 9.14 24.62
C ILE A 242 -7.97 8.74 23.37
N HIS A 243 -9.29 8.94 23.37
CA HIS A 243 -10.14 8.64 22.22
C HIS A 243 -9.75 9.49 21.00
N ALA A 244 -9.46 10.77 21.21
CA ALA A 244 -8.93 11.66 20.18
C ALA A 244 -7.61 11.14 19.58
N LEU A 245 -6.71 10.59 20.39
CA LEU A 245 -5.45 10.02 19.93
C LEU A 245 -5.68 8.77 19.08
N LEU A 246 -6.59 7.90 19.52
CA LEU A 246 -6.89 6.62 18.87
C LEU A 246 -7.84 6.74 17.66
N SER A 247 -8.56 7.84 17.53
CA SER A 247 -9.56 8.07 16.47
C SER A 247 -9.39 9.48 15.88
N PRO A 248 -8.34 9.73 15.09
CA PRO A 248 -8.15 11.02 14.45
C PRO A 248 -9.23 11.33 13.41
N LYS A 249 -9.55 12.62 13.26
CA LYS A 249 -10.41 13.12 12.18
C LYS A 249 -9.71 13.06 10.82
N ASP A 250 -8.40 13.23 10.81
CA ASP A 250 -7.53 13.10 9.63
C ASP A 250 -6.68 11.83 9.75
N ALA A 251 -6.91 10.87 8.87
CA ALA A 251 -6.17 9.62 8.85
C ALA A 251 -4.66 9.80 8.51
N GLN A 252 -4.26 10.99 8.04
CA GLN A 252 -2.88 11.33 7.69
C GLN A 252 -2.18 12.24 8.73
N ASP A 253 -2.70 12.33 9.96
CA ASP A 253 -2.08 13.10 11.05
C ASP A 253 -0.79 12.40 11.55
N VAL A 254 0.30 12.55 10.78
CA VAL A 254 1.62 11.93 11.05
C VAL A 254 2.15 12.29 12.44
N PRO A 255 2.12 13.56 12.93
CA PRO A 255 2.56 13.88 14.28
C PRO A 255 1.79 13.09 15.36
N ARG A 256 0.48 12.91 15.17
CA ARG A 256 -0.34 12.11 16.08
C ARG A 256 0.04 10.64 16.05
N ALA A 257 0.28 10.08 14.87
CA ALA A 257 0.75 8.71 14.72
C ALA A 257 2.07 8.50 15.47
N ILE A 258 3.06 9.38 15.27
CA ILE A 258 4.35 9.33 15.98
C ILE A 258 4.15 9.37 17.50
N LYS A 259 3.26 10.25 17.99
CA LYS A 259 2.95 10.32 19.43
C LYS A 259 2.32 9.02 19.94
N LEU A 260 1.38 8.44 19.20
CA LEU A 260 0.75 7.17 19.56
C LEU A 260 1.80 6.04 19.65
N LEU A 261 2.74 6.00 18.70
CA LEU A 261 3.85 5.03 18.71
C LEU A 261 4.77 5.24 19.93
N SER A 262 5.15 6.48 20.22
CA SER A 262 5.97 6.82 21.40
C SER A 262 5.30 6.42 22.71
N LEU A 263 4.00 6.69 22.86
CA LEU A 263 3.24 6.31 24.06
C LEU A 263 3.09 4.79 24.19
N THR A 264 2.99 4.08 23.07
CA THR A 264 2.96 2.62 23.06
C THR A 264 4.30 2.03 23.50
N ALA A 265 5.42 2.63 23.08
CA ALA A 265 6.75 2.25 23.55
C ALA A 265 6.93 2.52 25.05
N ASP A 266 6.36 3.62 25.57
CA ASP A 266 6.41 3.96 27.00
C ASP A 266 5.71 2.94 27.90
N ILE A 267 4.73 2.17 27.38
CA ILE A 267 4.09 1.07 28.13
C ILE A 267 5.13 0.07 28.64
N CYS A 268 6.26 -0.11 27.93
CA CYS A 268 7.32 -1.01 28.38
C CYS A 268 8.06 -0.58 29.62
N ASN A 269 7.95 0.69 29.98
CA ASN A 269 8.61 1.23 31.16
C ASN A 269 7.70 1.18 32.39
N LEU A 270 6.48 0.65 32.28
CA LEU A 270 5.60 0.44 33.42
C LEU A 270 6.18 -0.60 34.39
N ASP A 271 6.05 -0.33 35.69
CA ASP A 271 6.40 -1.29 36.73
C ASP A 271 5.41 -2.46 36.68
N SER A 272 5.93 -3.65 36.34
CA SER A 272 5.16 -4.86 36.19
C SER A 272 5.14 -5.74 37.45
N SER A 273 5.64 -5.25 38.59
CA SER A 273 5.74 -6.04 39.84
C SER A 273 4.40 -6.58 40.32
N ASP A 274 3.34 -5.80 40.08
CA ASP A 274 2.00 -6.05 40.61
C ASP A 274 1.03 -6.61 39.55
N PHE A 275 1.51 -6.89 38.33
CA PHE A 275 0.67 -7.39 37.25
C PHE A 275 0.30 -8.85 37.48
N ASP A 276 -0.96 -9.20 37.23
CA ASP A 276 -1.38 -10.59 37.19
C ASP A 276 -0.84 -11.32 35.93
N PRO A 277 -0.92 -12.66 35.85
CA PRO A 277 -0.42 -13.40 34.69
C PRO A 277 -1.05 -12.99 33.33
N SER A 278 -2.31 -12.59 33.32
CA SER A 278 -3.00 -12.13 32.11
C SER A 278 -2.52 -10.73 31.71
N GLU A 279 -2.31 -9.84 32.68
CA GLU A 279 -1.74 -8.52 32.48
C GLU A 279 -0.29 -8.59 32.01
N LEU A 280 0.53 -9.49 32.55
CA LEU A 280 1.91 -9.72 32.09
C LEU A 280 1.95 -10.17 30.63
N THR A 281 1.05 -11.08 30.23
CA THR A 281 0.94 -11.53 28.83
C THR A 281 0.56 -10.35 27.92
N THR A 282 -0.39 -9.53 28.36
CA THR A 282 -0.84 -8.34 27.63
C THR A 282 0.26 -7.27 27.54
N HIS A 283 0.97 -7.02 28.64
CA HIS A 283 2.11 -6.10 28.72
C HIS A 283 3.22 -6.53 27.78
N HIS A 284 3.57 -7.82 27.79
CA HIS A 284 4.55 -8.39 26.87
C HIS A 284 4.16 -8.17 25.40
N ALA A 285 2.92 -8.48 25.03
CA ALA A 285 2.41 -8.25 23.68
C ALA A 285 2.45 -6.78 23.26
N LEU A 286 2.03 -5.87 24.16
CA LEU A 286 2.11 -4.42 23.94
C LEU A 286 3.56 -3.93 23.83
N CYS A 287 4.49 -4.59 24.53
CA CYS A 287 5.90 -4.26 24.46
C CYS A 287 6.56 -4.66 23.16
N VAL A 288 6.31 -5.89 22.72
CA VAL A 288 6.73 -6.34 21.38
C VAL A 288 6.18 -5.37 20.35
N PHE A 289 4.88 -5.04 20.46
CA PHE A 289 4.25 -4.07 19.58
C PHE A 289 4.92 -2.68 19.62
N GLY A 290 5.22 -2.13 20.79
CA GLY A 290 5.87 -0.83 20.94
C GLY A 290 7.32 -0.78 20.44
N VAL A 291 8.11 -1.83 20.71
CA VAL A 291 9.52 -1.94 20.28
C VAL A 291 9.62 -2.11 18.77
N ASP A 292 8.77 -2.94 18.18
CA ASP A 292 8.74 -3.17 16.73
C ASP A 292 8.39 -1.88 15.98
N LEU A 293 7.54 -1.03 16.55
CA LEU A 293 7.17 0.26 15.95
C LEU A 293 8.23 1.35 16.18
N GLY A 294 8.88 1.35 17.36
CA GLY A 294 9.86 2.37 17.74
C GLY A 294 11.23 2.21 17.06
N THR A 295 11.61 0.99 16.68
CA THR A 295 12.91 0.72 16.02
C THR A 295 12.95 1.08 14.54
N GLY A 296 11.80 1.39 13.93
CA GLY A 296 11.68 1.82 12.54
C GLY A 296 11.66 3.35 12.32
N LEU A 297 11.66 4.15 13.39
CA LEU A 297 11.75 5.62 13.36
C LEU A 297 13.20 6.09 13.61
#